data_AF-A0A958QFY3-F1
#
_entry.id   AF-A0A958QFY3-F1
#
_cell.length_a   1.000
_cell.length_b   1.000
_cell.length_c   1.000
_cell.angle_alpha   90.00
_cell.angle_beta   90.00
_cell.angle_gamma   90.00
#
_symmetry.space_group_name_H-M   'P 1'
#
loop_
_entity.id
_entity.type
_entity.pdbx_description
1 polymer ?
#
loop_
_entity_poly.entity_id
_entity_poly.type
_entity_poly.pdbx_seq_one_letter_code
_entity_poly.pdbx_strand_id
1 'polypeptide(L)'
;MSDFITTDEQKVKIYTIAATMKQSGLSDRFISSAVRLAEYYEGVFDLFELWAEEEGSQEKKSIIADIQEEIDEFREQPNEPLKKPYISYKDLEGISKDIRSYKDFLRSKVDKWGGITKLAAETGIPQPSLSRFFSSNSMPRRTTIYKIANALNLSEAEVIAEWAA
;
A
#
# COMPACT_ATOMS: atom_id res chain seq x y z
N MET A 1 -4.07 -12.23 -16.63
CA MET A 1 -5.00 -11.23 -16.09
C MET A 1 -6.23 -12.00 -15.69
N SER A 2 -6.65 -11.95 -14.43
CA SER A 2 -7.87 -12.64 -13.99
C SER A 2 -9.05 -12.01 -14.72
N ASP A 3 -9.91 -12.84 -15.34
CA ASP A 3 -11.14 -12.40 -16.02
C ASP A 3 -12.23 -11.95 -15.03
N PHE A 4 -11.84 -11.48 -13.85
CA PHE A 4 -12.76 -11.07 -12.80
C PHE A 4 -13.42 -9.75 -13.20
N ILE A 5 -14.74 -9.81 -13.38
CA ILE A 5 -15.61 -8.66 -13.51
C ILE A 5 -16.76 -8.92 -12.55
N THR A 6 -17.01 -7.96 -11.67
CA THR A 6 -18.13 -8.05 -10.72
C THR A 6 -19.46 -8.22 -11.45
N THR A 7 -20.29 -9.15 -10.97
CA THR A 7 -21.67 -9.30 -11.45
C THR A 7 -22.53 -8.11 -11.02
N ASP A 8 -23.72 -7.97 -11.59
CA ASP A 8 -24.61 -6.87 -11.21
C ASP A 8 -25.08 -6.98 -9.75
N GLU A 9 -25.24 -8.20 -9.22
CA GLU A 9 -25.52 -8.43 -7.80
C GLU A 9 -24.35 -7.98 -6.93
N GLN A 10 -23.11 -8.32 -7.31
CA GLN A 10 -21.90 -7.89 -6.59
C GLN A 10 -21.73 -6.38 -6.63
N LYS A 11 -22.05 -5.72 -7.75
CA LYS A 11 -22.04 -4.25 -7.85
C LYS A 11 -23.04 -3.64 -6.86
N VAL A 12 -24.28 -4.11 -6.81
CA VAL A 12 -25.28 -3.64 -5.84
C VAL A 12 -24.77 -3.81 -4.40
N LYS A 13 -24.10 -4.94 -4.11
CA LYS A 13 -23.45 -5.18 -2.80
C LYS A 13 -22.36 -4.15 -2.52
N ILE A 14 -21.44 -3.91 -3.46
CA ILE A 14 -20.40 -2.87 -3.36
C ILE A 14 -21.01 -1.50 -3.08
N TYR A 15 -22.03 -1.07 -3.83
CA TYR A 15 -22.68 0.22 -3.64
C TYR A 15 -23.37 0.34 -2.29
N THR A 16 -23.96 -0.75 -1.78
CA THR A 16 -24.57 -0.80 -0.45
C THR A 16 -23.52 -0.61 0.65
N ILE A 17 -22.39 -1.32 0.56
CA ILE A 17 -21.28 -1.19 1.51
C ILE A 17 -20.66 0.22 1.42
N ALA A 18 -20.49 0.76 0.21
CA ALA A 18 -20.01 2.12 -0.02
C ALA A 18 -20.88 3.18 0.65
N ALA A 19 -22.20 3.01 0.65
CA ALA A 19 -23.12 3.89 1.37
C ALA A 19 -22.88 3.83 2.89
N THR A 20 -22.67 2.64 3.45
CA THR A 20 -22.32 2.45 4.87
C THR A 20 -20.96 3.07 5.22
N MET A 21 -19.97 2.92 4.35
CA MET A 21 -18.66 3.59 4.46
C MET A 21 -18.80 5.12 4.49
N LYS A 22 -19.66 5.68 3.62
CA LYS A 22 -19.95 7.12 3.60
C LYS A 22 -20.57 7.59 4.90
N GLN A 23 -21.55 6.86 5.42
CA GLN A 23 -22.18 7.14 6.71
C GLN A 23 -21.19 7.08 7.87
N SER A 24 -20.15 6.25 7.75
CA SER A 24 -19.05 6.14 8.71
C SER A 24 -18.01 7.26 8.59
N GLY A 25 -18.24 8.25 7.72
CA GLY A 25 -17.40 9.45 7.59
C GLY A 25 -16.22 9.32 6.63
N LEU A 26 -16.15 8.25 5.82
CA LEU A 26 -15.11 8.12 4.79
C LEU A 26 -15.34 9.11 3.63
N SER A 27 -14.24 9.57 3.04
CA SER A 27 -14.28 10.60 1.99
C SER A 27 -14.85 10.06 0.67
N ASP A 28 -15.56 10.91 -0.08
CA ASP A 28 -16.13 10.52 -1.38
C ASP A 28 -15.07 10.04 -2.37
N ARG A 29 -13.90 10.68 -2.36
CA ARG A 29 -12.78 10.33 -3.24
C ARG A 29 -12.22 8.94 -2.94
N PHE A 30 -12.11 8.58 -1.66
CA PHE A 30 -11.68 7.24 -1.26
C PHE A 30 -12.71 6.22 -1.74
N ILE A 31 -13.98 6.43 -1.39
CA ILE A 31 -15.08 5.52 -1.72
C ILE A 31 -15.20 5.32 -3.23
N SER A 32 -15.22 6.40 -4.02
CA SER A 32 -15.34 6.30 -5.47
C SER A 32 -14.16 5.57 -6.12
N SER A 33 -12.96 5.72 -5.56
CA SER A 33 -11.76 5.03 -6.05
C SER A 33 -11.80 3.54 -5.70
N ALA A 34 -12.21 3.22 -4.47
CA ALA A 34 -12.36 1.87 -3.96
C ALA A 34 -13.42 1.08 -4.74
N VAL A 35 -14.61 1.69 -4.94
CA VAL A 35 -15.71 1.10 -5.72
C VAL A 35 -15.27 0.79 -7.13
N ARG A 36 -14.65 1.77 -7.81
CA ARG A 36 -14.13 1.57 -9.16
C ARG A 36 -13.20 0.36 -9.20
N LEU A 37 -12.24 0.28 -8.28
CA LEU A 37 -11.28 -0.83 -8.22
C LEU A 37 -11.94 -2.19 -7.92
N ALA A 38 -12.89 -2.23 -6.98
CA ALA A 38 -13.63 -3.44 -6.63
C ALA A 38 -14.38 -4.04 -7.85
N GLU A 39 -14.82 -3.21 -8.80
CA GLU A 39 -15.59 -3.70 -9.95
C GLU A 39 -14.79 -4.64 -10.88
N TYR A 40 -13.46 -4.52 -10.89
CA TYR A 40 -12.56 -5.27 -11.77
C TYR A 40 -11.40 -5.97 -11.04
N TYR A 41 -11.35 -5.89 -9.71
CA TYR A 41 -10.32 -6.55 -8.92
C TYR A 41 -10.92 -7.26 -7.69
N GLU A 42 -10.91 -8.58 -7.74
CA GLU A 42 -11.51 -9.48 -6.73
C GLU A 42 -10.98 -9.19 -5.33
N GLY A 43 -9.66 -8.99 -5.18
CA GLY A 43 -9.07 -8.70 -3.88
C GLY A 43 -9.66 -7.47 -3.20
N VAL A 44 -10.02 -6.43 -3.97
CA VAL A 44 -10.66 -5.24 -3.39
C VAL A 44 -12.15 -5.47 -3.15
N PHE A 45 -12.83 -6.28 -3.97
CA PHE A 45 -14.19 -6.73 -3.66
C PHE A 45 -14.24 -7.49 -2.33
N ASP A 46 -13.32 -8.42 -2.10
CA ASP A 46 -13.23 -9.19 -0.86
C ASP A 46 -12.98 -8.28 0.35
N LEU A 47 -12.14 -7.25 0.20
CA LEU A 47 -11.90 -6.26 1.26
C LEU A 47 -13.17 -5.44 1.60
N PHE A 48 -14.05 -5.18 0.62
CA PHE A 48 -15.36 -4.57 0.90
C PHE A 48 -16.22 -5.48 1.77
N GLU A 49 -16.30 -6.77 1.43
CA GLU A 49 -17.06 -7.75 2.21
C GLU A 49 -16.51 -7.89 3.62
N LEU A 50 -15.18 -8.03 3.75
CA LEU A 50 -14.50 -8.11 5.03
C LEU A 50 -14.75 -6.87 5.90
N TRP A 51 -14.68 -5.67 5.33
CA TRP A 51 -14.97 -4.44 6.06
C TRP A 51 -16.41 -4.36 6.57
N ALA A 52 -17.37 -4.87 5.79
CA ALA A 52 -18.79 -4.87 6.13
C ALA A 52 -19.13 -5.83 7.26
N GLU A 53 -18.46 -6.99 7.30
CA GLU A 53 -18.66 -8.05 8.30
C GLU A 53 -17.89 -7.81 9.61
N GLU A 54 -16.81 -7.02 9.55
CA GLU A 54 -16.02 -6.69 10.73
C GLU A 54 -16.83 -5.85 11.75
N GLU A 55 -16.58 -6.04 13.04
CA GLU A 55 -17.20 -5.27 14.13
C GLU A 55 -16.18 -4.36 14.83
N GLY A 56 -14.92 -4.78 14.86
CA GLY A 56 -13.81 -4.11 15.52
C GLY A 56 -13.39 -2.82 14.82
N SER A 57 -13.49 -1.69 15.53
CA SER A 57 -13.10 -0.38 14.98
C SER A 57 -11.65 -0.26 14.54
N GLN A 58 -10.73 -1.03 15.15
CA GLN A 58 -9.31 -1.04 14.74
C GLN A 58 -9.09 -1.89 13.49
N GLU A 59 -9.75 -3.05 13.40
CA GLU A 59 -9.63 -3.92 12.25
C GLU A 59 -10.25 -3.27 11.00
N LYS A 60 -11.41 -2.61 11.15
CA LYS A 60 -11.98 -1.76 10.08
C LYS A 60 -11.00 -0.73 9.56
N LYS A 61 -10.22 -0.09 10.44
CA LYS A 61 -9.18 0.87 10.04
C LYS A 61 -8.02 0.20 9.31
N SER A 62 -7.64 -1.02 9.71
CA SER A 62 -6.64 -1.81 8.98
C SER A 62 -7.15 -2.13 7.57
N ILE A 63 -8.38 -2.60 7.44
CA ILE A 63 -8.96 -2.95 6.13
C ILE A 63 -9.07 -1.70 5.23
N ILE A 64 -9.46 -0.54 5.77
CA ILE A 64 -9.44 0.72 5.01
C ILE A 64 -8.03 1.06 4.53
N ALA A 65 -7.01 0.83 5.35
CA ALA A 65 -5.62 1.04 4.97
C ALA A 65 -5.21 0.09 3.82
N ASP A 66 -5.59 -1.19 3.91
CA ASP A 66 -5.29 -2.18 2.88
C ASP A 66 -5.99 -1.80 1.55
N ILE A 67 -7.25 -1.38 1.58
CA ILE A 67 -7.96 -0.85 0.38
C ILE A 67 -7.24 0.39 -0.20
N GLN A 68 -6.74 1.28 0.66
CA GLN A 68 -6.00 2.45 0.21
C GLN A 68 -4.67 2.07 -0.46
N GLU A 69 -3.99 1.03 0.04
CA GLU A 69 -2.77 0.49 -0.57
C GLU A 69 -3.05 -0.08 -1.97
N GLU A 70 -4.17 -0.78 -2.16
CA GLU A 70 -4.59 -1.30 -3.47
C GLU A 70 -4.94 -0.18 -4.46
N ILE A 71 -5.63 0.86 -4.00
CA ILE A 71 -5.94 2.04 -4.83
C ILE A 71 -4.66 2.74 -5.29
N ASP A 72 -3.71 2.92 -4.37
CA ASP A 72 -2.42 3.54 -4.68
C ASP A 72 -1.63 2.65 -5.65
N GLU A 73 -1.65 1.32 -5.47
CA GLU A 73 -1.03 0.39 -6.41
C GLU A 73 -1.59 0.51 -7.82
N PHE A 74 -2.92 0.46 -7.94
CA PHE A 74 -3.59 0.50 -9.22
C PHE A 74 -3.28 1.80 -9.99
N ARG A 75 -3.09 2.92 -9.27
CA ARG A 75 -2.70 4.20 -9.88
C ARG A 75 -1.24 4.24 -10.34
N GLU A 76 -0.38 3.47 -9.68
CA GLU A 76 1.06 3.41 -9.95
C GLU A 76 1.43 2.36 -11.00
N GLN A 77 0.55 1.38 -11.23
CA GLN A 77 0.81 0.32 -12.19
C GLN A 77 0.91 0.89 -13.62
N PRO A 78 1.94 0.48 -14.39
CA PRO A 78 2.06 0.86 -15.79
C PRO A 78 0.93 0.21 -16.60
N ASN A 79 0.39 0.94 -17.58
CA ASN A 79 -0.68 0.44 -18.46
C ASN A 79 -0.29 -0.81 -19.27
N GLU A 80 1.01 -1.06 -19.43
CA GLU A 80 1.55 -2.22 -20.13
C GLU A 80 2.61 -2.92 -19.27
N PRO A 81 2.78 -4.26 -19.39
CA PRO A 81 3.82 -4.98 -18.68
C PRO A 81 5.21 -4.42 -18.99
N LEU A 82 5.86 -3.84 -17.99
CA LEU A 82 7.25 -3.39 -18.10
C LEU A 82 8.15 -4.63 -18.22
N LYS A 83 8.86 -4.76 -19.33
CA LYS A 83 9.94 -5.75 -19.47
C LYS A 83 11.12 -5.31 -18.59
N LYS A 84 11.15 -5.83 -17.36
CA LYS A 84 12.28 -5.66 -16.45
C LYS A 84 13.38 -6.67 -16.76
N PRO A 85 14.65 -6.37 -16.44
CA PRO A 85 15.73 -7.35 -16.50
C PRO A 85 15.38 -8.61 -15.70
N TYR A 86 15.79 -9.77 -16.20
CA TYR A 86 15.61 -11.02 -15.49
C TYR A 86 16.57 -11.08 -14.31
N ILE A 87 16.02 -11.20 -13.10
CA ILE A 87 16.81 -11.39 -11.88
C ILE A 87 17.09 -12.90 -11.74
N SER A 88 18.37 -13.27 -11.63
CA SER A 88 18.76 -14.66 -11.39
C SER A 88 18.38 -15.09 -9.98
N TYR A 89 17.92 -16.34 -9.82
CA TYR A 89 17.68 -16.94 -8.50
C TYR A 89 18.90 -16.91 -7.58
N LYS A 90 20.11 -16.89 -8.15
CA LYS A 90 21.37 -16.84 -7.40
C LYS A 90 21.57 -15.50 -6.69
N ASP A 91 20.94 -14.44 -7.18
CA ASP A 91 21.12 -13.08 -6.67
C ASP A 91 20.07 -12.71 -5.61
N LEU A 92 19.07 -13.57 -5.38
CA LEU A 92 17.96 -13.30 -4.46
C LEU A 92 18.41 -13.08 -3.01
N GLU A 93 19.43 -13.80 -2.54
CA GLU A 93 19.96 -13.62 -1.18
C GLU A 93 20.66 -12.26 -1.04
N GLY A 94 21.44 -11.86 -2.05
CA GLY A 94 22.05 -10.53 -2.12
C GLY A 94 21.01 -9.43 -2.14
N ILE A 95 20.01 -9.54 -3.00
CA ILE A 95 18.89 -8.58 -3.10
C ILE A 95 18.13 -8.47 -1.79
N SER A 96 17.81 -9.59 -1.13
CA SER A 96 17.13 -9.60 0.17
C SER A 96 17.94 -8.86 1.23
N LYS A 97 19.26 -9.10 1.26
CA LYS A 97 20.18 -8.41 2.18
C LYS A 97 20.25 -6.91 1.90
N ASP A 98 20.29 -6.51 0.62
CA ASP A 98 20.29 -5.11 0.22
C ASP A 98 18.99 -4.42 0.67
N ILE A 99 17.83 -5.04 0.39
CA ILE A 99 16.50 -4.53 0.80
C ILE A 99 16.47 -4.30 2.30
N ARG A 100 16.93 -5.28 3.08
CA ARG A 100 16.97 -5.18 4.54
C ARG A 100 17.88 -4.04 4.99
N SER A 101 19.09 -3.98 4.45
CA SER A 101 20.08 -2.95 4.79
C SER A 101 19.56 -1.54 4.51
N TYR A 102 18.89 -1.34 3.39
CA TYR A 102 18.27 -0.07 3.04
C TYR A 102 17.10 0.30 3.97
N LYS A 103 16.21 -0.66 4.28
CA LYS A 103 15.11 -0.42 5.23
C LYS A 103 15.62 -0.10 6.62
N ASP A 104 16.69 -0.76 7.06
CA ASP A 104 17.35 -0.47 8.34
C ASP A 104 18.01 0.92 8.34
N PHE A 105 18.62 1.32 7.22
CA PHE A 105 19.12 2.69 7.01
C PHE A 105 17.99 3.73 7.14
N LEU A 106 16.90 3.57 6.39
CA LEU A 106 15.74 4.46 6.48
C LEU A 106 15.17 4.47 7.89
N ARG A 107 15.06 3.31 8.54
CA ARG A 107 14.56 3.19 9.90
C ARG A 107 15.41 4.00 10.88
N SER A 108 16.74 3.94 10.74
CA SER A 108 17.65 4.72 11.59
C SER A 108 17.45 6.24 11.44
N LYS A 109 17.12 6.72 10.23
CA LYS A 109 16.81 8.14 9.98
C LYS A 109 15.47 8.52 10.62
N VAL A 110 14.46 7.67 10.48
CA VAL A 110 13.13 7.85 11.08
C VAL A 110 13.24 7.92 12.61
N ASP A 111 13.95 6.97 13.23
CA ASP A 111 14.08 6.92 14.68
C ASP A 111 14.81 8.17 15.23
N LYS A 112 15.85 8.66 14.53
CA LYS A 112 16.53 9.93 14.87
C LYS A 112 15.64 11.16 14.73
N TRP A 113 14.68 11.14 13.80
CA TRP A 113 13.81 12.27 13.50
C TRP A 113 12.55 12.36 14.37
N GLY A 114 12.22 11.28 15.10
CA GLY A 114 11.08 11.22 16.02
C GLY A 114 10.27 9.93 15.99
N GLY A 115 10.72 8.91 15.25
CA GLY A 115 10.13 7.57 15.23
C GLY A 115 8.93 7.40 14.30
N ILE A 116 8.40 6.17 14.26
CA ILE A 116 7.33 5.78 13.32
C ILE A 116 6.05 6.59 13.55
N THR A 117 5.68 6.87 14.79
CA THR A 117 4.43 7.59 15.09
C THR A 117 4.42 8.99 14.48
N LYS A 118 5.56 9.69 14.54
CA LYS A 118 5.71 11.00 13.87
C LYS A 118 5.66 10.86 12.35
N LEU A 119 6.35 9.84 11.81
CA LEU A 119 6.32 9.56 10.37
C LEU A 119 4.91 9.25 9.86
N ALA A 120 4.12 8.50 10.62
CA ALA A 120 2.73 8.19 10.28
C ALA A 120 1.89 9.46 10.18
N ALA A 121 2.05 10.38 11.13
CA ALA A 121 1.34 11.66 11.13
C ALA A 121 1.71 12.54 9.92
N GLU A 122 3.00 12.63 9.59
CA GLU A 122 3.50 13.54 8.54
C GLU A 122 3.29 12.99 7.12
N THR A 123 3.38 11.66 6.95
CA THR A 123 3.19 11.03 5.64
C THR A 123 1.74 10.66 5.35
N GLY A 124 0.88 10.64 6.37
CA GLY A 124 -0.47 10.11 6.31
C GLY A 124 -0.54 8.58 6.13
N ILE A 125 0.60 7.88 6.19
CA ILE A 125 0.64 6.41 6.11
C ILE A 125 0.32 5.84 7.49
N PRO A 126 -0.62 4.88 7.62
CA PRO A 126 -0.93 4.28 8.91
C PRO A 126 0.30 3.67 9.60
N GLN A 127 0.41 3.86 10.92
CA GLN A 127 1.51 3.31 11.71
C GLN A 127 1.66 1.78 11.59
N PRO A 128 0.58 0.96 11.51
CA PRO A 128 0.70 -0.47 11.25
C PRO A 128 1.35 -0.77 9.90
N SER A 129 0.96 -0.08 8.82
CA SER A 129 1.54 -0.23 7.49
C SER A 129 3.03 0.12 7.49
N LEU A 130 3.43 1.22 8.13
CA LEU A 130 4.85 1.58 8.28
C LEU A 130 5.61 0.53 9.10
N SER A 131 4.99 -0.03 10.13
CA SER A 131 5.63 -1.07 10.96
C SER A 131 5.86 -2.35 10.16
N ARG A 132 4.87 -2.79 9.38
CA ARG A 132 4.97 -3.91 8.43
C ARG A 132 6.02 -3.63 7.34
N PHE A 133 6.06 -2.40 6.82
CA PHE A 133 7.04 -1.98 5.82
C PHE A 133 8.48 -2.20 6.30
N PHE A 134 8.82 -1.75 7.52
CA PHE A 134 10.17 -1.87 8.08
C PHE A 134 10.51 -3.29 8.56
N SER A 135 9.53 -4.14 8.85
CA SER A 135 9.76 -5.51 9.30
C SER A 135 9.86 -6.52 8.15
N SER A 136 9.31 -6.23 6.97
CA SER A 136 9.30 -7.18 5.84
C SER A 136 10.57 -7.16 4.99
N ASN A 137 10.84 -8.29 4.31
CA ASN A 137 11.87 -8.40 3.26
C ASN A 137 11.34 -8.08 1.86
N SER A 138 10.10 -7.60 1.75
CA SER A 138 9.48 -7.25 0.48
C SER A 138 10.12 -5.99 -0.10
N MET A 139 10.25 -5.95 -1.43
CA MET A 139 10.71 -4.77 -2.15
C MET A 139 9.86 -3.55 -1.78
N PRO A 140 10.48 -2.44 -1.33
CA PRO A 140 9.75 -1.25 -0.97
C PRO A 140 9.17 -0.57 -2.21
N ARG A 141 7.92 -0.11 -2.12
CA ARG A 141 7.27 0.67 -3.19
C ARG A 141 7.90 2.04 -3.30
N ARG A 142 8.10 2.53 -4.54
CA ARG A 142 8.74 3.84 -4.78
C ARG A 142 7.96 4.98 -4.15
N THR A 143 6.64 4.94 -4.14
CA THR A 143 5.81 6.00 -3.53
C THR A 143 5.90 6.03 -2.03
N THR A 144 5.90 4.88 -1.35
CA THR A 144 6.18 4.80 0.09
C THR A 144 7.55 5.39 0.39
N ILE A 145 8.57 5.01 -0.38
CA ILE A 145 9.92 5.56 -0.26
C ILE A 145 9.91 7.08 -0.42
N TYR A 146 9.26 7.62 -1.46
CA TYR A 146 9.21 9.07 -1.70
C TYR A 146 8.41 9.83 -0.64
N LYS A 147 7.29 9.29 -0.14
CA LYS A 147 6.55 9.89 0.99
C LYS A 147 7.46 10.02 2.22
N ILE A 148 8.23 8.97 2.54
CA ILE A 148 9.19 8.97 3.65
C ILE A 148 10.33 9.96 3.39
N ALA A 149 10.91 9.94 2.19
CA ALA A 149 11.99 10.83 1.79
C ALA A 149 11.60 12.31 1.89
N ASN A 150 10.41 12.66 1.40
CA ASN A 150 9.89 14.03 1.48
C ASN A 150 9.69 14.46 2.94
N ALA A 151 9.12 13.60 3.79
CA ALA A 151 8.91 13.92 5.20
C ALA A 151 10.24 14.11 5.97
N LEU A 152 11.28 13.37 5.58
CA LEU A 152 12.62 13.44 6.18
C LEU A 152 13.55 14.45 5.48
N ASN A 153 13.11 15.07 4.38
CA ASN A 153 13.91 15.92 3.51
C ASN A 153 15.22 15.25 3.03
N LEU A 154 15.13 13.98 2.62
CA LEU A 154 16.25 13.21 2.08
C LEU A 154 16.50 13.54 0.60
N SER A 155 17.77 13.52 0.20
CA SER A 155 18.14 13.70 -1.21
C SER A 155 17.85 12.45 -2.04
N GLU A 156 17.71 12.61 -3.36
CA GLU A 156 17.46 11.47 -4.26
C GLU A 156 18.58 10.41 -4.19
N ALA A 157 19.84 10.82 -3.99
CA ALA A 157 20.96 9.92 -3.79
C ALA A 157 20.89 9.09 -2.49
N GLU A 158 20.23 9.59 -1.45
CA GLU A 158 19.97 8.84 -0.21
C GLU A 158 18.79 7.87 -0.34
N VAL A 159 18.01 8.01 -1.41
CA VAL A 159 16.71 7.36 -1.59
C VAL A 159 16.77 6.31 -2.71
N ILE A 160 17.56 6.55 -3.76
CA ILE A 160 17.84 5.56 -4.81
C ILE A 160 18.79 4.51 -4.23
N ALA A 161 18.24 3.36 -3.86
CA ALA A 161 19.01 2.14 -3.79
C ALA A 161 19.11 1.56 -5.21
N GLU A 162 20.33 1.50 -5.75
CA GLU A 162 20.61 0.59 -6.86
C GLU A 162 20.58 -0.82 -6.30
N TRP A 163 19.42 -1.47 -6.42
CA TRP A 163 19.32 -2.90 -6.19
C TRP A 163 20.08 -3.60 -7.30
N ALA A 164 20.92 -4.57 -6.95
CA ALA A 164 21.55 -5.43 -7.94
C ALA A 164 20.47 -5.98 -8.89
N ALA A 165 20.56 -5.61 -10.17
CA ALA A 165 19.76 -6.11 -11.27
C ALA A 165 20.69 -6.58 -12.38
#